data_AF-A0A9X6AJF1-F1
#
_entry.id   AF-A0A9X6AJF1-F1
#
_cell.length_a   1.000
_cell.length_b   1.000
_cell.length_c   1.000
_cell.angle_alpha   90.00
_cell.angle_beta   90.00
_cell.angle_gamma   90.00
#
_symmetry.space_group_name_H-M   'P 1'
#
loop_
_entity.id
_entity.type
_entity.pdbx_description
1 polymer ?
#
loop_
_entity_poly.entity_id
_entity_poly.type
_entity_poly.pdbx_seq_one_letter_code
_entity_poly.pdbx_strand_id
1 'polypeptide(L)'
;MSKQRYDSDNDISDKLRKLMINSEKEAKQAVTKAAKVYESNIASNTPVHSKQTHSTHAIEVLKISNFQRDSLNPTKEVGFDKGRKRTDSGWYIHFPDIGTTINGTVGQPPQHFMRRSQEMSKAPIYAIYKEAVRKMMDVD
;
A
#
# COMPACT_ATOMS: atom_id res chain seq x y z
N MET A 1 -23.52 17.85 -42.23
CA MET A 1 -23.57 18.43 -40.87
C MET A 1 -24.08 17.36 -39.92
N SER A 2 -23.24 16.82 -39.03
CA SER A 2 -23.70 15.87 -38.01
C SER A 2 -24.59 16.62 -37.01
N LYS A 3 -25.85 16.20 -36.85
CA LYS A 3 -26.70 16.72 -35.78
C LYS A 3 -26.01 16.44 -34.45
N GLN A 4 -25.65 17.51 -33.73
CA GLN A 4 -25.24 17.40 -32.33
C GLN A 4 -26.41 16.78 -31.57
N ARG A 5 -26.27 15.54 -31.13
CA ARG A 5 -27.22 14.88 -30.25
C ARG A 5 -27.00 15.49 -28.86
N TYR A 6 -27.97 16.25 -28.39
CA TYR A 6 -27.98 16.71 -27.01
C TYR A 6 -28.40 15.53 -26.12
N ASP A 7 -27.67 15.30 -25.04
CA ASP A 7 -28.02 14.31 -24.02
C ASP A 7 -29.34 14.71 -23.35
N SER A 8 -30.23 13.75 -23.11
CA SER A 8 -31.39 13.95 -22.25
C SER A 8 -30.99 13.97 -20.78
N ASP A 9 -31.86 14.44 -19.89
CA ASP A 9 -31.61 14.43 -18.43
C ASP A 9 -31.27 13.01 -17.91
N ASN A 10 -31.84 11.97 -18.53
CA ASN A 10 -31.53 10.57 -18.22
C ASN A 10 -30.11 10.20 -18.67
N ASP A 11 -29.70 10.60 -19.88
CA ASP A 11 -28.34 10.34 -20.39
C ASP A 11 -27.28 11.03 -19.53
N ILE A 12 -27.57 12.26 -19.07
CA ILE A 12 -26.70 13.00 -18.13
C ILE A 12 -26.60 12.25 -16.80
N SER A 13 -27.72 11.80 -16.24
CA SER A 13 -27.76 11.06 -14.98
C SER A 13 -26.99 9.73 -15.05
N ASP A 14 -27.12 9.00 -16.16
CA ASP A 14 -26.39 7.75 -16.40
C ASP A 14 -24.88 7.99 -16.55
N LYS A 15 -24.47 9.04 -17.25
CA LYS A 15 -23.05 9.44 -17.36
C LYS A 15 -22.47 9.82 -16.00
N LEU A 16 -23.20 10.59 -15.19
CA LEU A 16 -22.80 10.93 -13.82
C LEU A 16 -22.65 9.67 -12.95
N ARG A 17 -23.59 8.73 -13.03
CA ARG A 17 -23.52 7.46 -12.30
C ARG A 17 -22.31 6.63 -12.71
N LYS A 18 -22.04 6.52 -14.02
CA LYS A 18 -20.85 5.82 -14.55
C LYS A 18 -19.57 6.47 -14.04
N LEU A 19 -19.49 7.81 -14.05
CA LEU A 19 -18.34 8.55 -13.53
C LEU A 19 -18.08 8.25 -12.05
N MET A 20 -19.13 8.26 -11.22
CA MET A 20 -19.02 7.93 -9.79
C MET A 20 -18.51 6.51 -9.56
N ILE A 21 -19.09 5.53 -10.26
CA ILE A 21 -18.72 4.11 -10.13
C ILE A 21 -17.28 3.88 -10.61
N ASN A 22 -16.91 4.46 -11.75
CA ASN A 22 -15.56 4.31 -12.31
C ASN A 22 -14.52 4.96 -11.40
N SER A 23 -14.80 6.15 -10.86
CA SER A 23 -13.92 6.82 -9.89
C SER A 23 -13.66 5.94 -8.66
N GLU A 24 -14.71 5.40 -8.05
CA GLU A 24 -14.55 4.54 -6.87
C GLU A 24 -13.76 3.26 -7.19
N LYS A 25 -14.08 2.63 -8.32
CA LYS A 25 -13.42 1.40 -8.79
C LYS A 25 -11.93 1.63 -9.04
N GLU A 26 -11.57 2.64 -9.83
CA GLU A 26 -10.18 2.94 -10.17
C GLU A 26 -9.39 3.35 -8.92
N ALA A 27 -9.99 4.11 -8.00
CA ALA A 27 -9.36 4.48 -6.73
C ALA A 27 -9.05 3.24 -5.86
N LYS A 28 -10.01 2.32 -5.69
CA LYS A 28 -9.79 1.07 -4.92
C LYS A 28 -8.74 0.17 -5.58
N GLN A 29 -8.73 0.08 -6.90
CA GLN A 29 -7.72 -0.69 -7.63
C GLN A 29 -6.33 -0.08 -7.48
N ALA A 30 -6.21 1.25 -7.60
CA ALA A 30 -4.95 1.96 -7.44
C ALA A 30 -4.35 1.76 -6.04
N VAL A 31 -5.17 1.90 -4.99
CA VAL A 31 -4.74 1.68 -3.60
C VAL A 31 -4.28 0.25 -3.36
N THR A 32 -4.98 -0.73 -3.94
CA THR A 32 -4.58 -2.15 -3.85
C THR A 32 -3.24 -2.41 -4.54
N LYS A 33 -3.03 -1.83 -5.73
CA LYS A 33 -1.75 -1.94 -6.45
C LYS A 33 -0.61 -1.25 -5.68
N ALA A 34 -0.86 -0.05 -5.15
CA ALA A 34 0.11 0.68 -4.35
C ALA A 34 0.52 -0.09 -3.09
N ALA A 35 -0.45 -0.70 -2.39
CA ALA A 35 -0.20 -1.54 -1.23
C ALA A 35 0.70 -2.75 -1.56
N LYS A 36 0.46 -3.42 -2.70
CA LYS A 36 1.31 -4.54 -3.16
C LYS A 36 2.74 -4.13 -3.50
N VAL A 37 2.92 -2.97 -4.13
CA VAL A 37 4.27 -2.42 -4.39
C VAL A 37 4.99 -2.15 -3.08
N TYR A 38 4.31 -1.52 -2.12
CA TYR A 38 4.91 -1.21 -0.83
C TYR A 38 5.23 -2.48 -0.02
N GLU A 39 4.32 -3.45 -0.01
CA GLU A 39 4.54 -4.78 0.60
C GLU A 39 5.77 -5.46 0.01
N SER A 40 5.88 -5.52 -1.31
CA SER A 40 7.04 -6.10 -1.99
C SER A 40 8.34 -5.40 -1.58
N ASN A 41 8.34 -4.07 -1.53
CA ASN A 41 9.52 -3.30 -1.13
C ASN A 41 9.86 -3.46 0.36
N ILE A 42 8.87 -3.63 1.24
CA ILE A 42 9.11 -3.97 2.65
C ILE A 42 9.73 -5.35 2.72
N ALA A 43 9.15 -6.36 2.05
CA ALA A 43 9.67 -7.73 2.05
C ALA A 43 11.13 -7.78 1.57
N SER A 44 11.46 -7.11 0.46
CA SER A 44 12.83 -7.09 -0.07
C SER A 44 13.85 -6.41 0.84
N ASN A 45 13.43 -5.39 1.60
CA ASN A 45 14.33 -4.67 2.51
C ASN A 45 14.31 -5.24 3.93
N THR A 46 13.36 -6.14 4.25
CA THR A 46 13.21 -6.71 5.59
C THR A 46 14.47 -7.52 5.92
N PRO A 47 15.18 -7.18 7.01
CA PRO A 47 16.38 -7.88 7.39
C PRO A 47 16.12 -9.34 7.76
N VAL A 48 16.99 -10.22 7.29
CA VAL A 48 16.96 -11.65 7.57
C VAL A 48 18.26 -12.06 8.27
N HIS A 49 18.17 -12.62 9.47
CA HIS A 49 19.36 -13.08 10.19
C HIS A 49 19.82 -14.44 9.67
N SER A 50 21.07 -14.52 9.20
CA SER A 50 21.64 -15.73 8.56
C SER A 50 21.68 -16.97 9.45
N LYS A 51 21.66 -16.81 10.79
CA LYS A 51 21.69 -17.92 11.76
C LYS A 51 20.35 -18.25 12.42
N GLN A 52 19.23 -17.64 12.01
CA GLN A 52 17.92 -18.00 12.55
C GLN A 52 17.30 -19.15 11.77
N THR A 53 16.74 -20.13 12.47
CA THR A 53 15.95 -21.24 11.92
C THR A 53 14.67 -20.79 11.21
N HIS A 54 14.22 -19.55 11.46
CA HIS A 54 13.05 -18.92 10.85
C HIS A 54 13.45 -17.64 10.11
N SER A 55 14.29 -17.78 9.09
CA SER A 55 14.87 -16.66 8.33
C SER A 55 13.83 -15.82 7.57
N THR A 56 12.67 -16.38 7.22
CA THR A 56 11.63 -15.68 6.42
C THR A 56 10.41 -15.24 7.22
N HIS A 57 10.35 -15.55 8.53
CA HIS A 57 9.12 -15.39 9.28
C HIS A 57 8.61 -13.94 9.33
N ALA A 58 9.51 -12.95 9.26
CA ALA A 58 9.13 -11.54 9.21
C ALA A 58 8.39 -11.20 7.91
N ILE A 59 8.85 -11.75 6.79
CA ILE A 59 8.21 -11.60 5.48
C ILE A 59 6.86 -12.33 5.46
N GLU A 60 6.79 -13.52 6.07
CA GLU A 60 5.56 -14.33 6.13
C GLU A 60 4.42 -13.68 6.91
N VAL A 61 4.74 -12.87 7.92
CA VAL A 61 3.75 -12.13 8.70
C VAL A 61 3.49 -10.71 8.18
N LEU A 62 4.15 -10.29 7.09
CA LEU A 62 3.82 -9.04 6.40
C LEU A 62 2.46 -9.18 5.71
N LYS A 63 1.57 -8.21 5.92
CA LYS A 63 0.21 -8.25 5.41
C LYS A 63 -0.26 -6.89 4.93
N ILE A 64 -1.14 -6.93 3.93
CA ILE A 64 -1.98 -5.81 3.52
C ILE A 64 -3.32 -5.93 4.24
N SER A 65 -3.78 -4.85 4.88
CA SER A 65 -5.08 -4.81 5.54
C SER A 65 -6.24 -4.87 4.54
N ASN A 66 -7.44 -5.14 5.05
CA ASN A 66 -8.67 -4.77 4.35
C ASN A 66 -8.78 -3.25 4.21
N PHE A 67 -9.69 -2.79 3.34
CA PHE A 67 -9.99 -1.36 3.30
C PHE A 67 -10.50 -0.89 4.66
N GLN A 68 -9.99 0.26 5.12
CA GLN A 68 -10.50 0.91 6.31
C GLN A 68 -11.99 1.21 6.13
N ARG A 69 -12.79 0.83 7.13
CA ARG A 69 -14.22 1.15 7.15
C ARG A 69 -14.41 2.62 7.46
N ASP A 70 -15.50 3.19 6.94
CA ASP A 70 -15.94 4.56 7.24
C ASP A 70 -14.96 5.67 6.85
N SER A 71 -13.94 5.36 6.04
CA SER A 71 -13.07 6.36 5.44
C SER A 71 -13.64 6.81 4.11
N LEU A 72 -13.69 8.13 3.90
CA LEU A 72 -14.02 8.73 2.60
C LEU A 72 -13.03 8.31 1.51
N ASN A 73 -11.78 8.06 1.89
CA ASN A 73 -10.72 7.68 0.98
C ASN A 73 -10.39 6.19 1.13
N PRO A 74 -10.37 5.40 0.04
CA PRO A 74 -9.96 4.01 0.11
C PRO A 74 -8.54 3.91 0.67
N THR A 75 -8.41 3.31 1.85
CA THR A 75 -7.15 3.27 2.59
C THR A 75 -6.85 1.83 2.99
N LYS A 76 -5.61 1.40 2.79
CA LYS A 76 -5.07 0.11 3.23
C LYS A 76 -3.78 0.36 3.98
N GLU A 77 -3.58 -0.37 5.07
CA GLU A 77 -2.33 -0.42 5.80
C GLU A 77 -1.50 -1.60 5.29
N VAL A 78 -0.17 -1.42 5.31
CA VAL A 78 0.79 -2.48 5.03
C VAL A 78 1.74 -2.55 6.20
N GLY A 79 1.84 -3.73 6.81
CA GLY A 79 2.66 -3.89 8.00
C GLY A 79 2.68 -5.33 8.49
N PHE A 80 3.44 -5.55 9.55
CA PHE A 80 3.62 -6.87 10.12
C PHE A 80 2.46 -7.20 11.06
N ASP A 81 1.92 -8.40 10.94
CA ASP A 81 0.83 -8.86 11.78
C ASP A 81 1.25 -8.83 13.25
N LYS A 82 0.39 -8.29 14.10
CA LYS A 82 0.60 -8.29 15.55
C LYS A 82 0.18 -9.63 16.18
N GLY A 83 -0.49 -10.49 15.41
CA GLY A 83 -0.95 -11.84 15.77
C GLY A 83 -1.73 -11.89 17.09
N ARG A 84 -2.29 -13.06 17.40
CA ARG A 84 -2.75 -13.36 18.78
C ARG A 84 -1.73 -14.19 19.55
N LYS A 85 -0.85 -14.88 18.82
CA LYS A 85 0.21 -15.74 19.33
C LYS A 85 1.56 -15.22 18.85
N ARG A 86 2.61 -15.50 19.63
CA ARG A 86 4.00 -15.12 19.31
C ARG A 86 4.53 -15.72 18.01
N THR A 87 3.97 -16.84 17.56
CA THR A 87 4.29 -17.53 16.31
C THR A 87 3.65 -16.89 15.08
N ASP A 88 2.64 -16.05 15.28
CA ASP A 88 1.85 -15.45 14.19
C ASP A 88 2.08 -13.94 14.14
N SER A 89 2.98 -13.44 14.98
CA SER A 89 3.21 -12.02 15.21
C SER A 89 4.65 -11.63 14.93
N GLY A 90 4.83 -10.50 14.26
CA GLY A 90 6.12 -9.87 14.04
C GLY A 90 6.71 -9.23 15.30
N TRP A 91 6.38 -9.69 16.51
CA TRP A 91 6.77 -9.06 17.78
C TRP A 91 8.29 -9.01 18.00
N TYR A 92 9.04 -9.91 17.34
CA TYR A 92 10.50 -9.98 17.37
C TYR A 92 11.16 -9.18 16.24
N ILE A 93 10.37 -8.59 15.32
CA ILE A 93 10.90 -7.69 14.29
C ILE A 93 11.28 -6.40 15.01
N HIS A 94 12.53 -6.33 15.42
CA HIS A 94 13.10 -5.09 15.93
C HIS A 94 13.18 -4.12 14.75
N PHE A 95 12.51 -2.97 14.86
CA PHE A 95 12.50 -1.90 13.85
C PHE A 95 13.47 -0.75 14.23
N PRO A 96 14.80 -0.96 14.34
CA PRO A 96 15.67 0.16 14.66
C PRO A 96 15.84 1.04 13.42
N ASP A 97 15.00 2.08 13.31
CA ASP A 97 15.30 3.28 12.52
C ASP A 97 16.33 4.18 13.23
N ILE A 98 16.60 3.92 14.51
CA ILE A 98 17.54 4.68 15.36
C ILE A 98 18.69 3.83 15.93
N GLY A 99 18.75 2.53 15.60
CA GLY A 99 19.68 1.57 16.22
C GLY A 99 19.15 1.06 17.56
N THR A 100 19.72 -0.03 18.08
CA THR A 100 19.51 -0.43 19.48
C THR A 100 20.60 0.18 20.34
N THR A 101 20.24 0.74 21.49
CA THR A 101 21.23 1.23 22.47
C THR A 101 21.36 0.19 23.58
N ILE A 102 22.58 -0.27 23.84
CA ILE A 102 22.91 -1.19 24.93
C ILE A 102 23.97 -0.48 25.79
N ASN A 103 23.68 -0.25 27.06
CA ASN A 103 24.59 0.44 28.01
C ASN A 103 25.14 1.77 27.48
N GLY A 104 24.29 2.61 26.88
CA GLY A 104 24.68 3.93 26.36
C GLY A 104 25.48 3.92 25.05
N THR A 105 25.71 2.74 24.45
CA THR A 105 26.40 2.58 23.16
C THR A 105 25.46 1.93 22.14
N VAL A 106 25.54 2.31 20.86
CA VAL A 106 24.75 1.68 19.80
C VAL A 106 25.21 0.23 19.64
N GLY A 107 24.36 -0.73 20.03
CA GLY A 107 24.62 -2.16 19.95
C GLY A 107 24.38 -2.73 18.54
N GLN A 108 23.28 -2.35 17.90
CA GLN A 108 23.01 -2.63 16.48
C GLN A 108 22.73 -1.33 15.74
N PRO A 109 23.41 -1.06 14.61
CA PRO A 109 23.15 0.14 13.83
C PRO A 109 21.72 0.15 13.27
N PRO A 110 21.13 1.34 13.05
CA PRO A 110 19.82 1.45 12.42
C PRO A 110 19.84 0.80 11.03
N GLN A 111 18.80 0.02 10.74
CA GLN A 111 18.71 -0.71 9.48
C GLN A 111 17.87 0.03 8.44
N HIS A 112 17.16 1.09 8.85
CA HIS A 112 16.40 2.02 8.00
C HIS A 112 15.55 1.36 6.91
N PHE A 113 15.12 0.12 7.12
CA PHE A 113 14.54 -0.67 6.03
C PHE A 113 13.15 -0.15 5.67
N MET A 114 12.37 0.30 6.66
CA MET A 114 11.08 0.95 6.43
C MET A 114 11.25 2.26 5.65
N ARG A 115 12.21 3.10 6.03
CA ARG A 115 12.51 4.33 5.29
C ARG A 115 12.93 4.04 3.84
N ARG A 116 13.83 3.07 3.63
CA ARG A 116 14.24 2.65 2.28
C ARG A 116 13.06 2.13 1.47
N SER A 117 12.19 1.29 2.06
CA SER A 117 10.99 0.80 1.40
C SER A 117 10.04 1.92 1.03
N GLN A 118 9.86 2.93 1.89
CA GLN A 118 9.04 4.12 1.56
C GLN A 118 9.64 4.89 0.39
N GLU A 119 10.94 5.20 0.44
CA GLU A 119 11.63 5.94 -0.61
C GLU A 119 11.57 5.22 -1.96
N MET A 120 11.81 3.90 -1.99
CA MET A 120 11.67 3.07 -3.20
C MET A 120 10.24 3.01 -3.73
N SER A 121 9.25 3.12 -2.86
CA SER A 121 7.83 3.01 -3.24
C SER A 121 7.24 4.30 -3.80
N LYS A 122 7.83 5.47 -3.48
CA LYS A 122 7.26 6.78 -3.85
C LYS A 122 6.99 6.91 -5.35
N ALA A 123 8.02 6.73 -6.18
CA ALA A 123 7.90 6.89 -7.64
C ALA A 123 6.92 5.88 -8.29
N PRO A 124 7.00 4.55 -8.03
CA PRO A 124 6.09 3.60 -8.64
C PRO A 124 4.64 3.78 -8.16
N ILE A 125 4.42 4.08 -6.88
CA ILE A 125 3.08 4.37 -6.36
C ILE A 125 2.49 5.63 -7.00
N TYR A 126 3.29 6.68 -7.16
CA TYR A 126 2.86 7.89 -7.85
C TYR A 126 2.44 7.61 -9.30
N ALA A 127 3.19 6.77 -10.02
CA ALA A 127 2.84 6.36 -11.37
C ALA A 127 1.50 5.61 -11.43
N ILE A 128 1.24 4.71 -10.46
CA ILE A 128 -0.04 3.98 -10.33
C ILE A 128 -1.22 4.96 -10.17
N TYR A 129 -1.10 5.95 -9.28
CA TYR A 129 -2.17 6.93 -9.08
C TYR A 129 -2.37 7.81 -10.31
N LYS A 130 -1.30 8.22 -10.98
CA LYS A 130 -1.39 9.00 -12.22
C LYS A 130 -2.11 8.23 -13.32
N GLU A 131 -1.86 6.93 -13.45
CA GLU A 131 -2.56 6.06 -14.41
C GLU A 131 -4.05 5.91 -14.05
N ALA A 132 -4.37 5.74 -12.76
CA ALA A 132 -5.75 5.62 -12.31
C ALA A 132 -6.58 6.89 -12.60
N VAL A 133 -6.00 8.07 -12.38
CA VAL A 133 -6.65 9.34 -12.73
C VAL A 133 -6.91 9.44 -14.24
N ARG A 134 -5.96 9.00 -15.08
CA ARG A 134 -6.18 8.97 -16.54
C ARG A 134 -7.36 8.07 -16.91
N LYS A 135 -7.41 6.84 -16.38
CA LYS A 135 -8.51 5.90 -16.64
C LYS A 135 -9.86 6.40 -16.15
N MET A 136 -9.88 7.14 -15.04
CA MET A 136 -11.10 7.75 -14.51
C MET A 136 -11.65 8.84 -15.44
N MET A 137 -10.78 9.58 -16.14
CA MET A 137 -11.18 10.68 -17.02
C MET A 137 -11.46 10.22 -18.46
N ASP A 138 -10.96 9.04 -18.85
CA ASP A 138 -11.13 8.43 -20.17
C ASP A 138 -12.46 7.65 -20.26
N VAL A 139 -13.57 8.33 -19.93
CA VAL A 139 -14.93 7.75 -19.96
C VAL A 139 -15.58 8.12 -21.30
N ASP A 140 -15.67 7.14 -22.20
CA ASP A 140 -16.42 7.21 -23.47
C ASP A 140 -17.94 7.43 -23.27
#